data_AF-A0A9P6HK07-F1
#
_entry.id   AF-A0A9P6HK07-F1
#
_cell.length_a   1.000
_cell.length_b   1.000
_cell.length_c   1.000
_cell.angle_alpha   90.00
_cell.angle_beta   90.00
_cell.angle_gamma   90.00
#
_symmetry.space_group_name_H-M   'P 1'
#
loop_
_entity.id
_entity.type
_entity.pdbx_description
1 polymer ?
#
loop_
_entity_poly.entity_id
_entity_poly.type
_entity_poly.pdbx_seq_one_letter_code
_entity_poly.pdbx_strand_id
1 'polypeptide(L)'
;MTVSEYQVVGRHLPTEAEPNPKIYRMRIFALNEVVAKSRFWYFLRQLKKVKKANGEIIGVNLIHEKKPLKVKNFGIWLRYDSRSGTHNMYKEFRELSRADAVKSLYQDMAARHRARFRSIHILRVVEIEKSEDVRRPYIKQLLVPKLRFPLPHRVQKTRSTFIAHRPSTFN
;
A
#
# COMPACT_ATOMS: atom_id res chain seq x y z
N MET A 1 -10.44 -2.31 4.91
CA MET A 1 -9.68 -1.08 5.25
C MET A 1 -9.37 -0.33 3.97
N THR A 2 -9.83 0.91 3.85
CA THR A 2 -9.46 1.84 2.78
C THR A 2 -8.15 2.53 3.17
N VAL A 3 -7.14 2.44 2.32
CA VAL A 3 -5.84 3.10 2.52
C VAL A 3 -5.76 4.24 1.53
N SER A 4 -5.29 5.40 1.99
CA SER A 4 -5.12 6.60 1.18
C SER A 4 -3.64 6.99 1.14
N GLU A 5 -3.22 7.61 0.04
CA GLU A 5 -1.86 8.08 -0.14
C GLU A 5 -1.74 9.56 0.20
N TYR A 6 -0.94 9.90 1.21
CA TYR A 6 -0.71 11.27 1.65
C TYR A 6 0.71 11.70 1.35
N GLN A 7 0.87 12.93 0.84
CA GLN A 7 2.12 13.65 0.86
C GLN A 7 2.17 14.50 2.13
N VAL A 8 3.03 14.14 3.07
CA VAL A 8 3.26 14.93 4.29
C VAL A 8 4.57 15.69 4.13
N VAL A 9 4.51 17.00 4.35
CA VAL A 9 5.66 17.91 4.29
C VAL A 9 5.86 18.54 5.66
N GLY A 10 7.08 18.50 6.17
CA GLY A 10 7.41 19.07 7.47
C GLY A 10 8.88 19.46 7.58
N ARG A 11 9.21 20.25 8.59
CA ARG A 11 10.56 20.75 8.85
C ARG A 11 10.81 20.89 10.35
N HIS A 12 12.05 21.18 10.72
CA HIS A 12 12.35 21.69 12.06
C HIS A 12 11.75 23.09 12.23
N LEU A 13 11.39 23.47 13.45
CA LEU A 13 11.00 24.84 13.74
C LEU A 13 12.18 25.78 13.41
N PRO A 14 11.96 26.87 12.67
CA PRO A 14 12.98 27.89 12.45
C PRO A 14 13.52 28.44 13.78
N THR A 15 14.83 28.61 13.87
CA THR A 15 15.51 29.23 15.01
C THR A 15 16.34 30.42 14.52
N GLU A 16 16.81 31.28 15.43
CA GLU A 16 17.70 32.39 15.06
C GLU A 16 18.98 31.89 14.38
N ALA A 17 19.49 30.73 14.79
CA ALA A 17 20.67 30.11 14.20
C ALA A 17 20.38 29.48 12.81
N GLU A 18 19.18 28.96 12.58
CA GLU A 18 18.77 28.36 11.31
C GLU A 18 17.36 28.86 10.91
N PRO A 19 17.25 30.04 10.27
CA PRO A 19 15.95 30.62 9.90
C PRO A 19 15.28 29.87 8.76
N ASN A 20 16.03 29.13 7.95
CA ASN A 20 15.52 28.35 6.81
C ASN A 20 15.83 26.85 6.94
N PRO A 21 15.19 26.13 7.87
CA PRO A 21 15.44 24.70 8.04
C PRO A 21 15.06 23.89 6.81
N LYS A 22 15.81 22.79 6.60
CA LYS A 22 15.55 21.87 5.49
C LYS A 22 14.13 21.27 5.55
N ILE A 23 13.43 21.34 4.43
CA ILE A 23 12.08 20.78 4.27
C ILE A 23 12.17 19.30 3.88
N TYR A 24 11.40 18.46 4.56
CA TYR A 24 11.27 17.04 4.29
C TYR A 24 9.89 16.71 3.75
N ARG A 25 9.85 15.86 2.72
CA ARG A 25 8.62 15.36 2.10
C ARG A 25 8.61 13.85 2.12
N MET A 26 7.51 13.25 2.57
CA MET A 26 7.30 11.81 2.56
C MET A 26 5.95 11.45 1.94
N ARG A 27 5.92 10.33 1.21
CA ARG A 27 4.68 9.69 0.77
C ARG A 27 4.31 8.64 1.82
N ILE A 28 3.13 8.75 2.40
CA ILE A 28 2.67 7.91 3.50
C ILE A 28 1.31 7.33 3.16
N PHE A 29 1.20 6.01 3.29
CA PHE A 29 -0.04 5.29 3.14
C PHE A 29 -0.70 5.11 4.51
N ALA A 30 -1.89 5.68 4.68
CA ALA A 30 -2.59 5.71 5.97
C ALA A 30 -4.12 5.70 5.77
N LEU A 31 -4.85 5.36 6.84
CA LEU A 31 -6.31 5.36 6.83
C LEU A 31 -6.91 6.77 6.82
N ASN A 32 -6.21 7.72 7.45
CA ASN A 32 -6.61 9.12 7.55
C ASN A 32 -5.38 10.02 7.75
N GLU A 33 -5.61 11.33 7.73
CA GLU A 33 -4.57 12.35 7.88
C GLU A 33 -3.85 12.27 9.23
N VAL A 34 -4.57 12.00 10.33
CA VAL A 34 -3.99 11.93 11.68
C VAL A 34 -2.94 10.82 11.76
N VAL A 35 -3.26 9.63 11.21
CA VAL A 35 -2.32 8.51 11.13
C VAL A 35 -1.16 8.85 10.18
N ALA A 36 -1.41 9.56 9.08
CA ALA A 36 -0.34 10.02 8.18
C ALA A 36 0.66 10.94 8.89
N LYS A 37 0.18 11.94 9.62
CA LYS A 37 1.02 12.85 10.45
C LYS A 37 1.81 12.07 11.50
N SER A 38 1.18 11.12 12.19
CA SER A 38 1.85 10.28 13.18
C SER A 38 2.99 9.44 12.57
N ARG A 39 2.73 8.80 11.43
CA ARG A 39 3.74 7.99 10.71
C ARG A 39 4.86 8.85 10.14
N PHE A 40 4.58 10.08 9.71
CA PHE A 40 5.60 11.03 9.28
C PHE A 40 6.61 11.29 10.40
N TRP A 41 6.14 11.64 11.59
CA TRP A 41 7.02 11.87 12.73
C TRP A 41 7.78 10.61 13.16
N TYR A 42 7.15 9.44 13.08
CA TYR A 42 7.83 8.17 13.37
C TYR A 42 9.07 7.98 12.48
N PHE A 43 8.91 8.14 11.16
CA PHE A 43 10.01 7.95 10.21
C PHE A 43 11.02 9.10 10.26
N LEU A 44 10.55 10.35 10.37
CA LEU A 44 11.43 11.52 10.40
C LEU A 44 12.35 11.50 11.63
N ARG A 45 11.84 11.04 12.79
CA ARG A 45 12.65 10.83 14.00
C ARG A 45 13.78 9.83 13.75
N GLN A 46 13.51 8.73 13.05
CA GLN A 46 14.51 7.70 12.76
C GLN A 46 15.55 8.18 11.72
N LEU A 47 15.12 8.92 10.71
CA LEU A 47 15.99 9.33 9.60
C LEU A 47 16.77 10.62 9.85
N LYS A 48 16.20 11.57 10.59
CA LYS A 48 16.73 12.93 10.75
C LYS A 48 16.73 13.43 12.19
N LYS A 49 16.38 12.60 13.17
CA LYS A 49 16.32 12.95 14.61
C LYS A 49 15.40 14.14 14.95
N VAL A 50 14.54 14.57 14.03
CA VAL A 50 13.54 15.62 14.28
C VAL A 50 12.33 15.02 15.00
N LYS A 51 11.89 15.66 16.08
CA LYS A 51 10.74 15.26 16.88
C LYS A 51 9.58 16.22 16.63
N LYS A 52 8.34 15.75 16.87
CA LYS A 52 7.12 16.58 16.79
C LYS A 52 7.19 17.85 17.66
N ALA A 53 7.87 17.80 18.80
CA ALA A 53 8.00 18.95 19.70
C ALA A 53 8.83 20.11 19.10
N ASN A 54 9.82 19.79 18.26
CA ASN A 54 10.77 20.76 17.71
C ASN A 54 10.56 20.94 16.20
N GLY A 55 9.42 20.50 15.67
CA GLY A 55 9.16 20.51 14.25
C GLY A 55 7.70 20.76 13.96
N GLU A 56 7.45 21.27 12.76
CA GLU A 56 6.11 21.59 12.28
C GLU A 56 5.81 20.85 10.97
N ILE A 57 4.52 20.59 10.75
CA ILE A 57 4.02 20.07 9.47
C ILE A 57 3.57 21.29 8.66
N ILE A 58 4.21 21.50 7.53
CA ILE A 58 3.90 22.61 6.61
C ILE A 58 2.61 22.29 5.83
N GLY A 59 2.41 21.03 5.44
CA GLY A 59 1.23 20.64 4.69
C GLY A 59 1.03 19.13 4.62
N VAL A 60 -0.25 18.75 4.47
CA VAL A 60 -0.66 17.37 4.20
C VAL A 60 -1.58 17.37 3.00
N ASN A 61 -1.12 16.77 1.91
CA ASN A 61 -1.88 16.72 0.66
C ASN A 61 -2.27 15.28 0.36
N LEU A 62 -3.54 15.05 0.02
CA LEU A 62 -4.01 13.76 -0.46
C LEU A 62 -3.58 13.59 -1.93
N ILE A 63 -2.87 12.50 -2.24
CA ILE A 63 -2.47 12.14 -3.60
C ILE A 63 -3.52 11.19 -4.16
N HIS A 64 -4.04 11.56 -5.34
CA HIS A 64 -4.91 10.71 -6.14
C HIS A 64 -4.13 10.09 -7.30
N GLU A 65 -4.55 8.89 -7.72
CA GLU A 65 -3.92 8.22 -8.85
C GLU A 65 -4.28 8.93 -10.17
N LYS A 66 -3.29 9.23 -11.01
CA LYS A 66 -3.50 9.98 -12.26
C LYS A 66 -4.43 9.27 -13.26
N LYS A 67 -4.39 7.94 -13.26
CA LYS A 67 -5.16 7.08 -14.19
C LYS A 67 -5.79 5.96 -13.37
N PRO A 68 -6.94 6.20 -12.71
CA PRO A 68 -7.56 5.25 -11.77
C PRO A 68 -8.27 4.09 -12.47
N LEU A 69 -8.59 4.20 -13.77
CA LEU A 69 -9.26 3.15 -14.53
C LEU A 69 -8.29 2.19 -15.25
N LYS A 70 -6.98 2.49 -15.23
CA LYS A 70 -5.96 1.67 -15.87
C LYS A 70 -5.42 0.66 -14.87
N VAL A 71 -5.50 -0.63 -15.21
CA VAL A 71 -4.82 -1.69 -14.44
C VAL A 71 -3.31 -1.56 -14.63
N LYS A 72 -2.58 -1.59 -13.52
CA LYS A 72 -1.13 -1.42 -13.46
C LYS A 72 -0.51 -2.53 -12.63
N ASN A 73 0.77 -2.78 -12.85
CA ASN A 73 1.58 -3.63 -11.99
C ASN A 73 2.42 -2.72 -11.10
N PHE A 74 2.46 -3.00 -9.80
CA PHE A 74 3.21 -2.22 -8.83
C PHE A 74 4.26 -3.08 -8.14
N GLY A 75 5.50 -2.62 -8.12
CA GLY A 75 6.57 -3.18 -7.30
C GLY A 75 6.65 -2.42 -5.97
N ILE A 76 6.64 -3.16 -4.86
CA ILE A 76 6.73 -2.60 -3.52
C ILE A 76 7.92 -3.20 -2.79
N TRP A 77 8.83 -2.34 -2.37
CA TRP A 77 9.90 -2.66 -1.44
C TRP A 77 9.42 -2.34 -0.04
N LEU A 78 9.48 -3.34 0.83
CA LEU A 78 9.09 -3.19 2.21
C LEU A 78 10.17 -3.76 3.13
N ARG A 79 10.21 -3.21 4.34
CA ARG A 79 10.84 -3.82 5.50
C ARG A 79 9.73 -4.21 6.46
N TYR A 80 9.80 -5.39 7.06
CA TYR A 80 8.85 -5.78 8.09
C TYR A 80 9.55 -6.46 9.27
N ASP A 81 8.93 -6.32 10.43
CA ASP A 81 9.39 -6.97 11.66
C ASP A 81 8.59 -8.26 11.85
N SER A 82 9.29 -9.39 11.82
CA SER A 82 8.78 -10.70 12.21
C SER A 82 8.88 -10.87 13.73
N ARG A 83 8.53 -12.05 14.24
CA ARG A 83 8.74 -12.38 15.67
C ARG A 83 10.22 -12.57 16.02
N SER A 84 11.05 -12.82 15.01
CA SER A 84 12.45 -13.24 15.19
C SER A 84 13.45 -12.20 14.70
N GLY A 85 13.04 -11.25 13.86
CA GLY A 85 13.92 -10.21 13.35
C GLY A 85 13.27 -9.33 12.30
N THR A 86 14.06 -8.40 11.75
CA THR A 86 13.59 -7.45 10.73
C THR A 86 14.06 -7.89 9.35
N HIS A 87 13.16 -8.01 8.39
CA HIS A 87 13.46 -8.54 7.05
C HIS A 87 13.01 -7.57 5.96
N ASN A 88 13.79 -7.51 4.89
CA ASN A 88 13.41 -6.80 3.68
C ASN A 88 12.70 -7.76 2.72
N MET A 89 11.67 -7.27 2.04
CA MET A 89 10.96 -8.00 1.00
C MET A 89 10.68 -7.11 -0.19
N TYR A 90 10.56 -7.76 -1.34
CA TYR A 90 9.98 -7.19 -2.53
C TYR A 90 8.72 -7.97 -2.89
N LYS A 91 7.60 -7.27 -3.09
CA LYS A 91 6.34 -7.87 -3.55
C LYS A 91 5.78 -7.07 -4.72
N GLU A 92 5.05 -7.77 -5.57
CA GLU A 92 4.37 -7.15 -6.70
C GLU A 92 2.87 -7.39 -6.59
N PHE A 93 2.08 -6.38 -6.97
CA PHE A 93 0.62 -6.41 -6.98
C PHE A 93 0.09 -5.83 -8.29
N ARG A 94 -1.04 -6.35 -8.78
CA ARG A 94 -1.73 -5.85 -9.96
C ARG A 94 -3.02 -5.17 -9.51
N GLU A 95 -3.06 -3.85 -9.56
CA GLU A 95 -4.14 -3.02 -9.01
C GLU A 95 -4.36 -1.75 -9.86
N LEU A 96 -5.40 -0.99 -9.53
CA LEU A 96 -5.75 0.26 -10.21
C LEU A 96 -4.95 1.48 -9.69
N SER A 97 -4.57 1.47 -8.42
CA SER A 97 -3.87 2.58 -7.77
C SER A 97 -2.73 2.12 -6.85
N ARG A 98 -1.77 3.02 -6.55
CA ARG A 98 -0.74 2.74 -5.53
C ARG A 98 -1.33 2.43 -4.16
N ALA A 99 -2.41 3.12 -3.80
CA ALA A 99 -3.07 2.95 -2.51
C ALA A 99 -3.71 1.56 -2.39
N ASP A 100 -4.36 1.08 -3.46
CA ASP A 100 -4.91 -0.27 -3.52
C ASP A 100 -3.82 -1.34 -3.52
N ALA A 101 -2.71 -1.12 -4.25
CA ALA A 101 -1.55 -2.02 -4.19
C ALA A 101 -0.98 -2.17 -2.78
N VAL A 102 -0.90 -1.07 -2.04
CA VAL A 102 -0.47 -1.08 -0.63
C VAL A 102 -1.49 -1.75 0.28
N LYS A 103 -2.79 -1.56 0.03
CA LYS A 103 -3.86 -2.26 0.76
C LYS A 103 -3.76 -3.77 0.56
N SER A 104 -3.58 -4.22 -0.68
CA SER A 104 -3.38 -5.63 -1.02
C SER A 104 -2.09 -6.18 -0.38
N LEU A 105 -1.01 -5.38 -0.33
CA LEU A 105 0.19 -5.72 0.44
C LEU A 105 -0.10 -5.94 1.93
N TYR A 106 -0.86 -5.05 2.58
CA TYR A 106 -1.17 -5.22 4.00
C TYR A 106 -1.99 -6.48 4.28
N GLN A 107 -2.95 -6.80 3.41
CA GLN A 107 -3.73 -8.05 3.51
C GLN A 107 -2.85 -9.29 3.30
N ASP A 108 -1.98 -9.25 2.29
CA ASP A 108 -1.05 -10.33 1.96
C ASP A 108 -0.07 -10.61 3.11
N MET A 109 0.49 -9.55 3.70
CA MET A 109 1.41 -9.63 4.83
C MET A 109 0.72 -10.10 6.12
N ALA A 110 -0.53 -9.71 6.34
CA ALA A 110 -1.33 -10.21 7.46
C ALA A 110 -1.65 -11.71 7.29
N ALA A 111 -2.03 -12.14 6.09
CA ALA A 111 -2.41 -13.52 5.82
C ALA A 111 -1.22 -14.49 5.86
N ARG A 112 -0.13 -14.17 5.16
CA ARG A 112 1.02 -15.08 4.99
C ARG A 112 2.05 -15.00 6.11
N HIS A 113 2.25 -13.80 6.67
CA HIS A 113 3.32 -13.55 7.63
C HIS A 113 2.81 -13.11 9.01
N ARG A 114 1.48 -13.02 9.19
CA ARG A 114 0.84 -12.50 10.43
C ARG A 114 1.39 -11.14 10.84
N ALA A 115 1.88 -10.37 9.87
CA ALA A 115 2.47 -9.07 10.12
C ALA A 115 1.36 -8.03 10.29
N ARG A 116 1.44 -7.27 11.37
CA ARG A 116 0.50 -6.17 11.63
C ARG A 116 0.94 -4.94 10.84
N PHE A 117 -0.01 -4.07 10.50
CA PHE A 117 0.24 -2.78 9.82
C PHE A 117 1.41 -1.98 10.45
N ARG A 118 1.46 -1.92 11.79
CA ARG A 118 2.50 -1.18 12.53
C ARG A 118 3.92 -1.71 12.30
N SER A 119 4.05 -3.00 12.01
CA SER A 119 5.32 -3.72 11.86
C SER A 119 5.83 -3.71 10.41
N ILE A 120 5.16 -2.98 9.50
CA ILE A 120 5.51 -2.91 8.09
C ILE A 120 5.91 -1.48 7.75
N HIS A 121 7.08 -1.33 7.16
CA HIS A 121 7.60 -0.10 6.60
C HIS A 121 7.65 -0.22 5.09
N ILE A 122 6.95 0.67 4.39
CA ILE A 122 6.99 0.74 2.94
C ILE A 122 8.16 1.66 2.57
N LEU A 123 9.14 1.11 1.88
CA LEU A 123 10.34 1.85 1.46
C LEU A 123 10.09 2.58 0.15
N ARG A 124 9.48 1.89 -0.82
CA ARG A 124 9.25 2.42 -2.16
C ARG A 124 8.08 1.69 -2.82
N VAL A 125 7.25 2.44 -3.54
CA VAL A 125 6.19 1.92 -4.43
C VAL A 125 6.42 2.48 -5.82
N VAL A 126 6.49 1.60 -6.83
CA VAL A 126 6.76 1.97 -8.22
C VAL A 126 5.79 1.25 -9.14
N GLU A 127 5.26 1.96 -10.15
CA GLU A 127 4.54 1.33 -11.27
C GLU A 127 5.56 0.67 -12.20
N ILE A 128 5.38 -0.61 -12.48
CA ILE A 128 6.21 -1.36 -13.42
C ILE A 128 5.60 -1.17 -14.80
N GLU A 129 6.28 -0.44 -15.67
CA GLU A 129 5.77 -0.07 -17.00
C GLU A 129 5.96 -1.19 -18.03
N LYS A 130 7.10 -1.90 -17.98
CA LYS A 130 7.41 -2.98 -18.91
C LYS A 130 6.96 -4.32 -18.34
N SER A 131 6.27 -5.12 -19.15
CA SER A 131 5.84 -6.46 -18.76
C SER A 131 7.01 -7.40 -18.44
N GLU A 132 8.18 -7.19 -19.03
CA GLU A 132 9.40 -7.98 -18.84
C GLU A 132 10.00 -7.80 -17.43
N ASP A 133 9.83 -6.61 -16.83
CA ASP A 133 10.37 -6.27 -15.52
C ASP A 133 9.59 -6.90 -14.36
N VAL A 134 8.39 -7.44 -14.64
CA VAL A 134 7.59 -8.17 -13.66
C VAL A 134 8.33 -9.45 -13.30
N ARG A 135 8.60 -9.70 -12.02
CA ARG A 135 9.39 -10.85 -11.55
C ARG A 135 8.51 -11.94 -10.95
N ARG A 136 7.32 -11.63 -10.46
CA ARG A 136 6.46 -12.59 -9.75
C ARG A 136 5.64 -13.46 -10.71
N PRO A 137 5.77 -14.81 -10.68
CA PRO A 137 5.10 -15.70 -11.63
C PRO A 137 3.57 -15.54 -11.68
N TYR A 138 2.95 -15.32 -10.52
CA TYR A 138 1.49 -15.16 -10.42
C TYR A 138 0.95 -13.88 -11.08
N ILE A 139 1.80 -12.86 -11.32
CA ILE A 139 1.44 -11.69 -12.13
C ILE A 139 1.80 -11.93 -13.59
N LYS A 140 2.95 -12.57 -13.88
CA LYS A 140 3.38 -12.88 -15.25
C LYS A 140 2.30 -13.63 -16.04
N GLN A 141 1.64 -14.62 -15.42
CA GLN A 141 0.55 -15.38 -16.06
C GLN A 141 -0.64 -14.50 -16.51
N LEU A 142 -0.85 -13.34 -15.88
CA LEU A 142 -1.95 -12.42 -16.20
C LEU A 142 -1.64 -11.44 -17.33
N LEU A 143 -0.41 -11.45 -17.85
CA LEU A 143 0.04 -10.53 -18.91
C LEU A 143 -0.13 -11.12 -20.32
N VAL A 144 -0.56 -12.39 -20.41
CA VAL A 144 -0.75 -13.08 -21.69
C VAL A 144 -1.89 -12.42 -22.48
N PRO A 145 -1.68 -12.06 -23.76
CA PRO A 145 -2.75 -11.49 -24.58
C PRO A 145 -3.85 -12.53 -24.81
N LYS A 146 -5.11 -12.06 -24.86
CA LYS A 146 -6.31 -12.90 -25.06
C LYS A 146 -6.51 -13.98 -23.97
N LEU A 147 -5.98 -13.77 -22.77
CA LEU A 147 -6.21 -14.64 -21.62
C LEU A 147 -7.70 -14.75 -21.29
N ARG A 148 -8.18 -15.98 -21.11
CA ARG A 148 -9.56 -16.30 -20.75
C ARG A 148 -9.55 -17.30 -19.60
N PHE A 149 -10.46 -17.11 -18.66
CA PHE A 149 -10.65 -18.03 -17.53
C PHE A 149 -12.05 -18.63 -17.62
N PRO A 150 -12.19 -19.97 -17.60
CA PRO A 150 -13.50 -20.56 -17.33
C PRO A 150 -13.91 -20.23 -15.89
N LEU A 151 -15.22 -20.09 -15.64
CA LEU A 151 -15.77 -20.09 -14.29
C LEU A 151 -16.34 -21.48 -13.98
N PRO A 152 -15.53 -22.43 -13.48
CA PRO A 152 -15.97 -23.82 -13.30
C PRO A 152 -16.98 -24.01 -12.16
N HIS A 153 -17.01 -23.08 -11.20
CA HIS A 153 -17.87 -23.18 -10.03
C HIS A 153 -18.42 -21.80 -9.66
N ARG A 154 -19.73 -21.63 -9.77
CA ARG A 154 -20.43 -20.40 -9.39
C ARG A 154 -21.35 -20.65 -8.20
N VAL A 155 -21.09 -19.97 -7.09
CA VAL A 155 -21.96 -20.02 -5.90
C VAL A 155 -23.16 -19.10 -6.12
N GLN A 156 -24.35 -19.68 -6.19
CA GLN A 156 -25.60 -18.93 -6.19
C GLN A 156 -26.01 -18.58 -4.75
N LYS A 157 -26.36 -17.33 -4.50
CA LYS A 157 -26.85 -16.88 -3.18
C LYS A 157 -28.37 -16.88 -3.21
N THR A 158 -28.99 -17.74 -2.41
CA THR A 158 -30.45 -17.79 -2.23
C THR A 158 -30.85 -17.03 -0.97
N ARG A 159 -32.02 -16.35 -1.02
CA ARG A 159 -32.54 -15.62 0.15
C ARG A 159 -33.24 -16.54 1.14
N SER A 160 -33.87 -17.62 0.68
CA SER A 160 -34.53 -18.59 1.54
C SER A 160 -33.56 -19.68 1.99
N THR A 161 -33.74 -20.12 3.24
CA THR A 161 -33.00 -21.25 3.82
C THR A 161 -33.36 -22.58 3.15
N PHE A 162 -34.62 -22.71 2.70
CA PHE A 162 -35.15 -23.88 2.03
C PHE A 162 -35.64 -23.52 0.62
N ILE A 163 -35.35 -24.39 -0.34
CA ILE A 163 -35.77 -24.29 -1.73
C ILE A 163 -36.13 -25.69 -2.23
N ALA A 164 -37.09 -25.79 -3.15
CA ALA A 164 -37.56 -27.06 -3.69
C ALA A 164 -36.59 -27.73 -4.68
N HIS A 165 -35.63 -26.98 -5.22
CA HIS A 165 -34.65 -27.46 -6.19
C HIS A 165 -33.23 -27.36 -5.66
N ARG A 166 -32.37 -28.31 -6.04
CA ARG A 166 -30.95 -28.28 -5.69
C ARG A 166 -30.23 -27.16 -6.47
N PRO A 167 -29.26 -26.46 -5.85
CA PRO A 167 -28.50 -25.43 -6.55
C PRO A 167 -27.61 -26.05 -7.64
N SER A 168 -27.40 -25.31 -8.73
CA SER A 168 -26.45 -25.63 -9.81
C SER A 168 -25.27 -24.66 -9.79
N THR A 169 -24.08 -25.18 -10.10
CA THR A 169 -22.84 -24.41 -10.23
C THR A 169 -22.45 -24.10 -11.67
N PHE A 170 -23.17 -24.69 -12.63
CA PHE A 170 -22.95 -24.59 -14.09
C PHE A 170 -24.18 -23.94 -14.73
N ASN A 171 -24.28 -22.62 -14.63
CA ASN A 171 -25.29 -21.81 -15.33
C ASN A 171 -24.60 -20.65 -16.04
#